data_AF-A0A0C4YAN9-F1
#
_entry.id   AF-A0A0C4YAN9-F1
#
_cell.length_a   1.000
_cell.length_b   1.000
_cell.length_c   1.000
_cell.angle_alpha   90.00
_cell.angle_beta   90.00
_cell.angle_gamma   90.00
#
_symmetry.space_group_name_H-M   'P 1'
#
loop_
_entity.id
_entity.type
_entity.pdbx_description
1 polymer ?
#
loop_
_entity_poly.entity_id
_entity_poly.type
_entity_poly.pdbx_seq_one_letter_code
_entity_poly.pdbx_strand_id
1 'polypeptide(L)' 'MAIQGHYFFHHLGMDRDMREQFAGHPNYDRTAEFCELYDSPAFDPMAETLLLAEFEPMVRRLFKHPVNSIYKKAAAMAET' A
#
# COMPACT_ATOMS: atom_id res chain seq x y z
N MET A 1 8.81 -4.45 5.44
CA MET A 1 9.01 -4.66 6.89
C MET A 1 9.64 -3.48 7.60
N ALA A 2 10.81 -2.94 7.18
CA ALA A 2 11.45 -1.88 7.96
C ALA A 2 10.61 -0.59 8.13
N ILE A 3 9.84 -0.17 7.10
CA ILE A 3 9.00 1.05 7.17
C ILE A 3 7.90 0.92 8.24
N GLN A 4 7.07 -0.13 8.15
CA GLN A 4 6.05 -0.47 9.16
C GLN A 4 6.67 -0.77 10.53
N GLY A 5 7.88 -1.35 10.56
CA GLY A 5 8.62 -1.70 11.76
C GLY A 5 8.80 -0.55 12.74
N HIS A 6 8.76 0.71 12.27
CA HIS A 6 8.81 1.89 13.11
C HIS A 6 7.78 1.89 14.26
N TYR A 7 6.61 1.27 14.05
CA TYR A 7 5.53 1.23 15.04
C TYR A 7 5.62 0.09 16.05
N PHE A 8 6.45 -0.95 15.84
CA PHE A 8 6.47 -2.12 16.74
C PHE A 8 7.85 -2.71 17.03
N PHE A 9 8.91 -2.37 16.29
CA PHE A 9 10.26 -2.92 16.49
C PHE A 9 10.82 -2.64 17.90
N HIS A 10 10.48 -1.49 18.48
CA HIS A 10 10.88 -1.14 19.85
C HIS A 10 10.26 -2.06 20.92
N HIS A 11 9.11 -2.69 20.64
CA HIS A 11 8.53 -3.73 21.51
C HIS A 11 9.25 -5.08 21.38
N LEU A 12 10.00 -5.29 20.30
CA LEU A 12 10.80 -6.49 20.04
C LEU A 12 12.29 -6.32 20.40
N GLY A 13 12.68 -5.16 20.96
CA GLY A 13 14.09 -4.83 21.21
C GLY A 13 14.90 -4.55 19.95
N MET A 14 14.22 -4.28 18.83
CA MET A 14 14.82 -3.94 17.54
C MET A 14 14.84 -2.42 17.33
N ASP A 15 15.69 -1.97 16.41
CA ASP A 15 15.81 -0.56 16.03
C ASP A 15 14.60 -0.11 15.20
N ARG A 16 13.79 0.80 15.76
CA ARG A 16 12.60 1.36 15.10
C ARG A 16 12.92 2.27 13.91
N ASP A 17 14.15 2.76 13.80
CA ASP A 17 14.57 3.70 12.75
C ASP A 17 15.30 2.98 11.61
N MET A 18 15.25 1.65 11.58
CA MET A 18 15.65 0.83 10.43
C MET A 18 14.98 1.26 9.10
N ARG A 19 13.90 2.02 9.13
CA ARG A 19 13.31 2.62 7.92
C ARG A 19 14.24 3.61 7.22
N GLU A 20 15.14 4.28 7.94
CA GLU A 20 16.02 5.33 7.41
C GLU A 20 16.98 4.83 6.33
N GLN A 21 17.25 3.52 6.28
CA GLN A 21 18.03 2.92 5.18
C GLN A 21 17.38 3.11 3.80
N PHE A 22 16.09 3.45 3.75
CA PHE A 22 15.32 3.74 2.53
C PHE A 22 15.14 5.24 2.26
N ALA A 23 15.76 6.11 3.06
CA ALA A 23 15.70 7.55 2.87
C ALA A 23 16.18 7.93 1.46
N GLY A 24 15.43 8.83 0.80
CA GLY A 24 15.70 9.24 -0.58
C GLY A 24 15.10 8.32 -1.67
N HIS A 25 14.49 7.19 -1.31
CA HIS A 25 13.71 6.41 -2.28
C HIS A 25 12.43 7.17 -2.68
N PRO A 26 12.04 7.22 -3.98
CA PRO A 26 10.90 8.03 -4.44
C PRO A 26 9.56 7.73 -3.75
N ASN A 27 9.40 6.52 -3.23
CA ASN A 27 8.18 6.09 -2.53
C ASN A 27 8.32 6.07 -1.00
N TYR A 28 9.44 6.54 -0.44
CA TYR A 28 9.71 6.45 1.00
C TYR A 28 8.63 7.17 1.81
N ASP A 29 8.44 8.47 1.57
CA ASP A 29 7.49 9.30 2.31
C ASP A 29 6.06 8.76 2.19
N ARG A 30 5.66 8.38 0.97
CA ARG A 30 4.33 7.80 0.71
C ARG A 30 4.11 6.49 1.44
N THR A 31 5.14 5.65 1.57
CA THR A 31 5.04 4.38 2.30
C THR A 31 4.99 4.63 3.80
N ALA A 32 5.77 5.60 4.30
CA ALA A 32 5.74 6.00 5.71
C ALA A 32 4.37 6.55 6.10
N GLU A 33 3.81 7.46 5.31
CA GLU A 33 2.46 8.01 5.49
C GLU A 33 1.38 6.91 5.45
N PHE A 34 1.48 5.97 4.51
CA PHE A 34 0.54 4.85 4.47
C PHE A 34 0.60 4.00 5.75
N CYS A 35 1.81 3.73 6.25
CA CYS A 35 1.96 2.98 7.49
C CYS A 35 1.39 3.74 8.70
N GLU A 36 1.55 5.05 8.74
CA GLU A 36 1.03 5.92 9.79
C GLU A 36 -0.50 5.98 9.80
N LEU A 37 -1.11 6.20 8.63
CA LEU A 37 -2.53 6.49 8.53
C LEU A 37 -3.40 5.23 8.43
N TYR A 38 -2.89 4.14 7.87
CA TYR A 38 -3.72 2.99 7.52
C TYR A 38 -3.23 1.67 8.13
N ASP A 39 -1.93 1.37 8.03
CA ASP A 39 -1.40 0.06 8.45
C ASP A 39 -1.33 -0.09 9.98
N SER A 40 -0.65 0.81 10.68
CA SER A 40 -0.50 0.73 12.14
C SER A 40 -1.84 0.85 12.88
N PRO A 41 -2.77 1.76 12.49
CA PRO A 41 -4.07 1.85 13.15
C PRO A 41 -4.98 0.64 12.92
N ALA A 42 -4.80 -0.13 11.84
CA ALA A 42 -5.65 -1.28 11.52
C ALA A 42 -5.55 -2.44 12.54
N PHE A 43 -4.60 -2.39 13.47
CA PHE A 43 -4.48 -3.36 14.56
C PHE A 43 -5.33 -3.01 15.79
N ASP A 44 -6.00 -1.85 15.83
CA ASP A 44 -6.92 -1.50 16.92
C ASP A 44 -8.21 -2.35 16.81
N PRO A 45 -8.47 -3.26 17.78
CA PRO A 45 -9.66 -4.11 17.74
C PRO A 45 -10.97 -3.32 17.90
N MET A 46 -10.91 -2.09 18.41
CA MET A 46 -12.05 -1.21 18.63
C MET A 46 -12.29 -0.25 17.45
N ALA A 47 -11.41 -0.25 16.43
CA ALA A 47 -11.58 0.59 15.27
C ALA A 47 -12.84 0.22 14.47
N GLU A 48 -13.48 1.24 13.89
CA GLU A 48 -14.58 1.03 12.96
C GLU A 48 -14.07 0.25 11.73
N THR A 49 -14.83 -0.77 11.34
CA THR A 49 -14.56 -1.53 10.12
C THR A 49 -15.75 -1.44 9.18
N LEU A 50 -15.45 -1.26 7.90
CA LEU A 50 -16.45 -1.24 6.83
C LEU A 50 -16.53 -2.60 6.15
N LEU A 51 -17.72 -2.95 5.66
CA LEU A 51 -17.91 -4.16 4.86
C LEU A 51 -17.17 -4.05 3.53
N LEU A 52 -16.69 -5.18 3.00
CA LEU A 52 -15.99 -5.21 1.71
C LEU A 52 -16.84 -4.65 0.56
N ALA A 53 -18.16 -4.81 0.64
CA ALA A 53 -19.11 -4.28 -0.35
C ALA A 53 -19.03 -2.75 -0.50
N GLU A 54 -18.69 -2.02 0.57
CA GLU A 54 -18.52 -0.56 0.52
C GLU A 54 -17.38 -0.14 -0.44
N PHE A 55 -16.37 -1.01 -0.60
CA PHE A 55 -15.21 -0.75 -1.46
C PHE A 55 -15.41 -1.23 -2.90
N GLU A 56 -16.42 -2.06 -3.16
CA GLU A 56 -16.66 -2.67 -4.48
C GLU A 56 -16.73 -1.63 -5.62
N PRO A 57 -17.45 -0.50 -5.50
CA PRO A 57 -17.50 0.50 -6.57
C PRO A 57 -16.13 1.10 -6.88
N MET A 58 -15.29 1.29 -5.87
CA MET A 58 -13.93 1.85 -6.02
C MET A 58 -13.01 0.86 -6.71
N VAL A 59 -13.06 -0.41 -6.30
CA VAL A 59 -12.30 -1.50 -6.92
C VAL A 59 -12.70 -1.66 -8.39
N ARG A 60 -14.01 -1.70 -8.70
CA ARG A 60 -14.50 -1.75 -10.08
C ARG A 60 -14.01 -0.58 -10.92
N ARG A 61 -14.01 0.64 -10.36
CA ARG A 61 -13.49 1.83 -11.03
C ARG A 61 -11.99 1.72 -11.33
N LEU A 62 -11.19 1.26 -10.36
CA LEU A 62 -9.74 1.08 -10.53
C LEU A 62 -9.42 0.08 -11.65
N PHE A 63 -10.11 -1.06 -11.67
CA PHE A 63 -9.85 -2.12 -12.65
C PHE A 63 -10.54 -1.90 -14.01
N LYS A 64 -11.39 -0.88 -14.15
CA LYS A 64 -12.04 -0.52 -15.43
C LYS A 64 -11.02 -0.20 -16.53
N HIS A 65 -9.87 0.37 -16.18
CA HIS A 65 -8.83 0.78 -17.12
C HIS A 65 -7.47 0.19 -16.73
N PRO A 66 -7.16 -1.04 -17.17
CA PRO A 66 -5.92 -1.70 -16.77
C PRO A 66 -4.69 -0.98 -17.37
N VAL A 67 -3.80 -0.49 -16.50
CA VAL A 67 -2.61 0.29 -16.88
C VAL A 67 -1.52 -0.61 -17.49
N ASN A 68 -1.28 -1.76 -16.86
CA ASN A 68 -0.31 -2.78 -17.30
C ASN A 68 -1.04 -4.09 -17.58
N SER A 69 -1.45 -4.31 -18.83
CA SER A 69 -2.18 -5.51 -19.23
C SER A 69 -1.64 -6.11 -20.53
N ILE A 70 -1.64 -7.45 -20.60
CA ILE A 70 -1.30 -8.19 -21.82
C ILE A 70 -2.25 -7.86 -22.98
N TYR A 71 -3.50 -7.50 -22.69
CA TYR A 71 -4.49 -7.12 -23.71
C TYR A 71 -4.13 -5.79 -24.39
N LYS A 72 -3.46 -4.88 -23.68
CA LYS A 72 -2.94 -3.62 -24.25
C LYS A 72 -1.85 -3.89 -25.28
N LYS A 73 -1.00 -4.90 -25.03
CA LYS A 73 0.01 -5.35 -25.99
C LYS A 73 -0.64 -6.02 -27.22
N ALA A 74 -1.63 -6.89 -27.00
CA ALA A 74 -2.34 -7.57 -28.09
C ALA A 74 -3.11 -6.60 -29.01
N ALA A 75 -3.76 -5.57 -28.45
CA ALA A 75 -4.45 -4.55 -29.23
C ALA A 75 -3.49 -3.71 -30.10
N ALA A 76 -2.34 -3.28 -29.53
CA ALA A 76 -1.33 -2.53 -30.29
C ALA A 76 -0.70 -3.33 -31.43
N MET A 77 -0.57 -4.66 -31.28
CA MET A 77 -0.04 -5.54 -32.32
C MET A 77 -1.06 -5.82 -33.45
N ALA A 78 -2.36 -5.69 -33.19
CA ALA A 78 -3.40 -5.90 -34.20
C ALA A 78 -3.64 -4.67 -35.10
N GLU A 79 -3.11 -3.50 -34.71
CA GLU A 79 -3.19 -2.24 -35.46
C GLU A 79 -1.98 -1.99 -36.38
N THR A 80 -1.04 -2.95 -36.47
CA THR A 80 0.14 -2.92 -37.36
C THR A 80 -0.02 -3.89 -38.51
#